data_AF-A0A935ZP75-F1
#
_entry.id   AF-A0A935ZP75-F1
#
_cell.length_a   1.000
_cell.length_b   1.000
_cell.length_c   1.000
_cell.angle_alpha   90.00
_cell.angle_beta   90.00
_cell.angle_gamma   90.00
#
_symmetry.space_group_name_H-M   'P 1'
#
loop_
_entity.id
_entity.type
_entity.pdbx_description
1 polymer ?
#
loop_
_entity_poly.entity_id
_entity_poly.type
_entity_poly.pdbx_seq_one_letter_code
_entity_poly.pdbx_strand_id
1 'polypeptide(L)'
;MVGSSTRRALALLTTPLWLGCGSGWLSAPPSEDTGDTVVPLDSSDGGRDTGDGTDHASVTHEFGDGVLPPFGETEPCVSWTLHNEQPLYVQAVTLSNLSSFHHSNWFVVPDDVYEGDDGYWDCGSRGFEEIAAAQAGTVLFAQSTQTWTETQRTAAGAVIKIPAHSRIVGGVHLLNLSPRELATNLWLTLDLIHPREVDAVLTPMRLSYLDLDIPASSRVRNSGACDFRSYLAGNDPSLWDRLKIHYALPHYHGLGDYFDLRVVGGEDDGKTLYQLEGFDAEANGRTYDPPLELEGSDGLAFTCGYDNFRSEDVGWGVGDQEMCVMLLLVESDMLLDGSVISGSHFVGTEDDIKHFEGSCFVIGYPRSGSQGPPTPAELAAPLYVPPVDDDDAGLPPVPVCHDVDRTAAPLPEPTLATIRQTLFAPACSFSGCHGLAAAGGLDLTRSDLHDALLGHSVTAKTSLPLVAPGDPDGSWLYRLLAECEPTNDAGAIVAHMPRNAPVLLDDAVIATVRAWIDAGAPP
;
A
#
# COMPACT_ATOMS: atom_id res chain seq x y z
N MET A 1 44.36 36.66 14.51
CA MET A 1 44.61 37.32 15.81
C MET A 1 43.64 36.69 16.80
N VAL A 2 44.10 35.71 17.59
CA VAL A 2 44.39 35.85 19.05
C VAL A 2 43.09 36.17 19.80
N GLY A 3 42.41 35.19 20.40
CA GLY A 3 42.68 34.66 21.75
C GLY A 3 41.47 35.00 22.65
N SER A 4 41.10 34.33 23.73
CA SER A 4 41.72 33.26 24.51
C SER A 4 40.75 32.79 25.62
N SER A 5 40.91 31.53 26.07
CA SER A 5 40.94 31.08 27.48
C SER A 5 39.62 31.13 28.30
N THR A 6 39.21 30.14 29.10
CA THR A 6 39.87 29.30 30.13
C THR A 6 39.04 28.02 30.40
N ARG A 7 39.57 26.79 30.30
CA ARG A 7 40.14 25.89 31.34
C ARG A 7 39.26 25.45 32.54
N ARG A 8 38.86 24.16 32.47
CA ARG A 8 38.89 23.06 33.46
C ARG A 8 39.00 23.35 34.97
N ALA A 9 38.15 22.66 35.74
CA ALA A 9 38.51 22.07 37.04
C ALA A 9 37.86 20.68 37.19
N LEU A 10 38.61 19.80 37.84
CA LEU A 10 38.46 18.36 38.01
C LEU A 10 38.21 18.08 39.51
N ALA A 11 37.31 17.17 39.88
CA ALA A 11 37.46 16.37 41.10
C ALA A 11 36.46 15.20 41.16
N LEU A 12 37.01 13.98 41.14
CA LEU A 12 36.39 12.73 41.59
C LEU A 12 36.20 12.74 43.12
N LEU A 13 35.21 11.99 43.64
CA LEU A 13 35.40 10.92 44.64
C LEU A 13 34.06 10.25 45.06
N THR A 14 34.11 8.90 45.08
CA THR A 14 33.46 7.93 46.00
C THR A 14 31.96 7.58 45.95
N THR A 15 31.71 6.38 45.39
CA THR A 15 30.72 5.30 45.75
C THR A 15 30.65 4.95 47.25
N PRO A 16 29.80 3.98 47.73
CA PRO A 16 28.54 3.37 47.23
C PRO A 16 27.44 3.20 48.33
N LEU A 17 26.19 2.81 47.97
CA LEU A 17 25.39 1.68 48.52
C LEU A 17 23.86 1.83 48.26
N TRP A 18 23.32 0.86 47.53
CA TRP A 18 22.07 0.10 47.76
C TRP A 18 20.84 0.80 48.35
N LEU A 19 19.72 0.79 47.62
CA LEU A 19 18.43 0.19 48.05
C LEU A 19 17.37 0.16 46.92
N GLY A 20 16.97 -1.04 46.52
CA GLY A 20 15.60 -1.43 46.14
C GLY A 20 14.87 -0.74 44.98
N CYS A 21 14.97 -1.30 43.77
CA CYS A 21 13.88 -1.19 42.79
C CYS A 21 12.79 -2.22 43.13
N GLY A 22 11.68 -1.74 43.66
CA GLY A 22 10.44 -2.49 43.85
C GLY A 22 9.67 -2.56 42.54
N SER A 23 9.43 -3.79 42.12
CA SER A 23 8.53 -4.27 41.08
C SER A 23 7.08 -3.80 41.25
N GLY A 24 6.43 -3.46 40.12
CA GLY A 24 5.00 -3.15 40.08
C GLY A 24 4.48 -2.75 38.69
N TRP A 25 4.84 -3.48 37.63
CA TRP A 25 4.12 -3.39 36.36
C TRP A 25 2.92 -4.33 36.45
N LEU A 26 1.73 -3.75 36.51
CA LEU A 26 0.46 -4.46 36.40
C LEU A 26 0.33 -4.97 34.96
N SER A 27 0.39 -6.28 34.81
CA SER A 27 0.13 -7.01 33.57
C SER A 27 -1.32 -6.78 33.14
N ALA A 28 -1.52 -6.29 31.91
CA ALA A 28 -2.79 -6.44 31.22
C ALA A 28 -2.99 -7.93 30.88
N PRO A 29 -4.21 -8.48 31.01
CA PRO A 29 -4.48 -9.86 30.67
C PRO A 29 -4.40 -10.09 29.15
N PRO A 30 -4.03 -11.32 28.71
CA PRO A 30 -4.00 -11.67 27.29
C PRO A 30 -5.43 -11.64 26.72
N SER A 31 -5.59 -11.03 25.56
CA SER A 31 -6.79 -11.15 24.73
C SER A 31 -6.98 -12.62 24.35
N GLU A 32 -8.14 -13.17 24.68
CA GLU A 32 -8.55 -14.50 24.26
C GLU A 32 -8.72 -14.51 22.74
N ASP A 33 -7.89 -15.35 22.12
CA ASP A 33 -7.96 -15.81 20.74
C ASP A 33 -9.34 -16.45 20.50
N THR A 34 -10.28 -15.66 19.97
CA THR A 34 -11.53 -16.18 19.44
C THR A 34 -11.27 -16.53 18.00
N GLY A 35 -11.19 -17.84 17.74
CA GLY A 35 -10.85 -18.39 16.45
C GLY A 35 -11.74 -17.86 15.34
N ASP A 36 -11.16 -17.01 14.50
CA ASP A 36 -11.68 -16.73 13.17
C ASP A 36 -11.57 -18.02 12.36
N THR A 37 -12.72 -18.64 12.16
CA THR A 37 -12.91 -19.63 11.11
C THR A 37 -12.66 -18.94 9.77
N VAL A 38 -11.42 -19.08 9.27
CA VAL A 38 -11.09 -18.89 7.86
C VAL A 38 -12.03 -19.79 7.07
N VAL A 39 -12.99 -19.17 6.36
CA VAL A 39 -13.77 -19.86 5.35
C VAL A 39 -12.81 -20.15 4.20
N PRO A 40 -12.58 -21.43 3.82
CA PRO A 40 -11.72 -21.73 2.69
C PRO A 40 -12.33 -21.14 1.42
N LEU A 41 -11.56 -20.34 0.70
CA LEU A 41 -11.85 -20.01 -0.70
C LEU A 41 -11.77 -21.30 -1.49
N ASP A 42 -12.92 -21.85 -1.86
CA ASP A 42 -13.02 -22.97 -2.76
C ASP A 42 -12.62 -22.49 -4.17
N SER A 43 -11.41 -22.86 -4.56
CA SER A 43 -10.89 -22.66 -5.91
C SER A 43 -11.38 -23.79 -6.80
N SER A 44 -12.56 -23.60 -7.40
CA SER A 44 -12.94 -24.32 -8.62
C SER A 44 -13.97 -23.54 -9.44
N ASP A 45 -13.52 -22.91 -10.53
CA ASP A 45 -13.97 -23.33 -11.86
C ASP A 45 -13.10 -22.71 -12.95
N GLY A 46 -12.22 -23.55 -13.50
CA GLY A 46 -11.68 -23.33 -14.84
C GLY A 46 -12.72 -23.82 -15.83
N GLY A 47 -13.40 -22.88 -16.50
CA GLY A 47 -14.38 -23.22 -17.52
C GLY A 47 -14.70 -22.03 -18.42
N ARG A 48 -14.19 -22.06 -19.66
CA ARG A 48 -14.84 -21.34 -20.77
C ARG A 48 -16.28 -21.83 -20.85
N ASP A 49 -17.25 -20.97 -20.59
CA ASP A 49 -18.64 -21.22 -20.98
C ASP A 49 -19.27 -20.02 -21.69
N THR A 50 -19.99 -20.38 -22.74
CA THR A 50 -20.62 -19.54 -23.74
C THR A 50 -22.07 -19.26 -23.34
N GLY A 51 -22.33 -18.05 -22.85
CA GLY A 51 -23.64 -17.37 -22.89
C GLY A 51 -24.88 -18.07 -22.30
N ASP A 52 -25.06 -17.97 -20.98
CA ASP A 52 -26.29 -17.60 -20.25
C ASP A 52 -25.96 -17.54 -18.73
N GLY A 53 -26.20 -16.41 -18.06
CA GLY A 53 -26.42 -16.41 -16.60
C GLY A 53 -25.23 -16.30 -15.63
N THR A 54 -24.26 -15.41 -15.84
CA THR A 54 -23.45 -14.89 -14.72
C THR A 54 -23.67 -13.38 -14.59
N ASP A 55 -24.13 -12.94 -13.41
CA ASP A 55 -24.23 -11.51 -13.08
C ASP A 55 -22.86 -10.93 -12.66
N HIS A 56 -21.78 -11.70 -12.83
CA HIS A 56 -20.39 -11.30 -12.58
C HIS A 56 -19.45 -11.79 -13.67
N ALA A 57 -18.33 -11.09 -13.86
CA ALA A 57 -17.20 -11.49 -14.70
C ALA A 57 -15.91 -10.83 -14.19
N SER A 58 -14.75 -11.37 -14.56
CA SER A 58 -13.45 -10.72 -14.33
C SER A 58 -12.68 -10.56 -15.63
N VAL A 59 -11.91 -9.47 -15.72
CA VAL A 59 -10.99 -9.21 -16.84
C VAL A 59 -9.65 -8.78 -16.27
N THR A 60 -8.58 -9.48 -16.66
CA THR A 60 -7.21 -9.20 -16.23
C THR A 60 -6.40 -8.71 -17.43
N HIS A 61 -5.54 -7.73 -17.21
CA HIS A 61 -4.57 -7.24 -18.18
C HIS A 61 -3.16 -7.30 -17.58
N GLU A 62 -2.19 -7.80 -18.37
CA GLU A 62 -0.76 -7.75 -18.07
C GLU A 62 -0.09 -6.61 -18.85
N PHE A 63 0.60 -5.71 -18.14
CA PHE A 63 1.21 -4.51 -18.76
C PHE A 63 2.59 -4.76 -19.39
N GLY A 64 3.15 -5.95 -19.16
CA GLY A 64 4.49 -6.34 -19.60
C GLY A 64 5.61 -5.79 -18.70
N ASP A 65 6.85 -6.11 -19.06
CA ASP A 65 8.01 -5.83 -18.20
C ASP A 65 8.44 -4.35 -18.24
N GLY A 66 8.58 -3.76 -17.04
CA GLY A 66 9.39 -2.57 -16.78
C GLY A 66 10.80 -2.96 -16.33
N VAL A 67 11.83 -2.30 -16.87
CA VAL A 67 13.24 -2.56 -16.52
C VAL A 67 13.84 -1.36 -15.79
N LEU A 68 14.42 -1.61 -14.62
CA LEU A 68 15.05 -0.61 -13.77
C LEU A 68 16.57 -0.83 -13.70
N PRO A 69 17.39 0.21 -13.94
CA PRO A 69 18.82 0.11 -13.73
C PRO A 69 19.13 -0.10 -12.23
N PRO A 70 20.35 -0.55 -11.88
CA PRO A 70 20.83 -0.57 -10.50
C PRO A 70 20.58 0.76 -9.78
N PHE A 71 19.98 0.70 -8.59
CA PHE A 71 19.64 1.89 -7.78
C PHE A 71 18.75 2.92 -8.51
N GLY A 72 17.98 2.48 -9.51
CA GLY A 72 17.11 3.33 -10.31
C GLY A 72 15.78 3.65 -9.60
N GLU A 73 15.29 4.86 -9.83
CA GLU A 73 13.96 5.34 -9.43
C GLU A 73 13.33 6.04 -10.64
N THR A 74 12.06 5.76 -10.92
CA THR A 74 11.35 6.34 -12.07
C THR A 74 9.84 6.38 -11.82
N GLU A 75 9.16 7.36 -12.42
CA GLU A 75 7.72 7.58 -12.28
C GLU A 75 7.02 7.61 -13.65
N PRO A 76 7.03 6.50 -14.42
CA PRO A 76 6.37 6.47 -15.71
C PRO A 76 4.84 6.39 -15.55
N CYS A 77 4.17 6.63 -16.65
CA CYS A 77 2.76 6.31 -16.80
C CYS A 77 2.64 4.97 -17.53
N VAL A 78 1.54 4.29 -17.31
CA VAL A 78 1.20 3.05 -18.01
C VAL A 78 -0.28 3.08 -18.37
N SER A 79 -0.66 2.57 -19.55
CA SER A 79 -2.06 2.60 -19.97
C SER A 79 -2.56 1.31 -20.61
N TRP A 80 -3.87 1.11 -20.51
CA TRP A 80 -4.65 0.03 -21.09
C TRP A 80 -5.96 0.59 -21.67
N THR A 81 -6.11 0.55 -23.00
CA THR A 81 -7.33 0.96 -23.70
C THR A 81 -8.32 -0.20 -23.69
N LEU A 82 -9.50 -0.01 -23.10
CA LEU A 82 -10.44 -1.12 -22.85
C LEU A 82 -11.24 -1.56 -24.08
N HIS A 83 -11.26 -0.73 -25.13
CA HIS A 83 -12.06 -0.94 -26.34
C HIS A 83 -13.54 -1.31 -26.03
N ASN A 84 -14.08 -0.74 -24.95
CA ASN A 84 -15.40 -1.08 -24.45
C ASN A 84 -16.48 -0.23 -25.13
N GLU A 85 -17.41 -0.89 -25.83
CA GLU A 85 -18.53 -0.21 -26.51
C GLU A 85 -19.69 0.11 -25.55
N GLN A 86 -19.68 -0.47 -24.35
CA GLN A 86 -20.67 -0.24 -23.30
C GLN A 86 -19.98 0.04 -21.96
N PRO A 87 -20.67 0.74 -21.04
CA PRO A 87 -20.12 0.98 -19.70
C PRO A 87 -19.91 -0.30 -18.89
N LEU A 88 -18.87 -0.31 -18.05
CA LEU A 88 -18.55 -1.38 -17.11
C LEU A 88 -18.85 -0.92 -15.68
N TYR A 89 -19.20 -1.86 -14.80
CA TYR A 89 -19.51 -1.61 -13.39
C TYR A 89 -18.58 -2.45 -12.53
N VAL A 90 -17.55 -1.80 -11.99
CA VAL A 90 -16.44 -2.46 -11.31
C VAL A 90 -16.67 -2.44 -9.80
N GLN A 91 -16.81 -3.62 -9.19
CA GLN A 91 -16.96 -3.78 -7.73
C GLN A 91 -15.62 -4.07 -7.04
N ALA A 92 -14.66 -4.64 -7.75
CA ALA A 92 -13.31 -4.76 -7.22
C ALA A 92 -12.26 -4.54 -8.29
N VAL A 93 -11.12 -4.03 -7.83
CA VAL A 93 -9.89 -3.94 -8.60
C VAL A 93 -8.81 -4.70 -7.84
N THR A 94 -8.18 -5.67 -8.51
CA THR A 94 -7.02 -6.38 -7.96
C THR A 94 -5.79 -5.95 -8.74
N LEU A 95 -4.79 -5.43 -8.03
CA LEU A 95 -3.46 -5.14 -8.57
C LEU A 95 -2.47 -6.16 -8.00
N SER A 96 -1.68 -6.79 -8.85
CA SER A 96 -0.54 -7.63 -8.43
C SER A 96 0.72 -7.29 -9.22
N ASN A 97 1.90 -7.37 -8.59
CA ASN A 97 3.17 -7.00 -9.23
C ASN A 97 4.36 -7.85 -8.76
N LEU A 98 5.45 -7.78 -9.54
CA LEU A 98 6.73 -8.45 -9.28
C LEU A 98 7.76 -7.56 -8.56
N SER A 99 7.36 -6.93 -7.44
CA SER A 99 8.20 -5.99 -6.66
C SER A 99 8.52 -4.68 -7.40
N SER A 100 9.27 -3.79 -6.76
CA SER A 100 9.65 -2.45 -7.23
C SER A 100 8.54 -1.40 -7.37
N PHE A 101 7.27 -1.77 -7.43
CA PHE A 101 6.18 -0.79 -7.39
C PHE A 101 6.03 -0.22 -5.98
N HIS A 102 6.50 1.02 -5.78
CA HIS A 102 6.47 1.71 -4.50
C HIS A 102 5.06 2.19 -4.15
N HIS A 103 4.34 2.74 -5.11
CA HIS A 103 2.89 2.98 -5.08
C HIS A 103 2.42 3.28 -6.51
N SER A 104 1.10 3.32 -6.70
CA SER A 104 0.50 3.71 -7.98
C SER A 104 -0.91 4.25 -7.80
N ASN A 105 -1.30 5.16 -8.69
CA ASN A 105 -2.64 5.75 -8.75
C ASN A 105 -3.23 5.55 -10.15
N TRP A 106 -4.46 5.05 -10.20
CA TRP A 106 -5.09 4.59 -11.43
C TRP A 106 -6.37 5.35 -11.70
N PHE A 107 -6.53 5.74 -12.95
CA PHE A 107 -7.62 6.58 -13.42
C PHE A 107 -8.28 5.92 -14.62
N VAL A 108 -9.57 6.18 -14.75
CA VAL A 108 -10.33 5.90 -15.96
C VAL A 108 -10.58 7.23 -16.64
N VAL A 109 -10.22 7.31 -17.91
CA VAL A 109 -10.41 8.50 -18.77
C VAL A 109 -11.02 8.08 -20.11
N PRO A 110 -11.64 9.00 -20.86
CA PRO A 110 -11.98 8.74 -22.26
C PRO A 110 -10.74 8.31 -23.07
N ASP A 111 -10.90 7.39 -24.03
CA ASP A 111 -9.78 6.83 -24.80
C ASP A 111 -9.09 7.83 -25.75
N ASP A 112 -9.74 8.97 -26.03
CA ASP A 112 -9.21 10.14 -26.73
C ASP A 112 -8.41 11.11 -25.81
N VAL A 113 -8.29 10.79 -24.52
CA VAL A 113 -7.44 11.52 -23.57
C VAL A 113 -6.11 10.78 -23.39
N TYR A 114 -5.02 11.55 -23.34
CA TYR A 114 -3.63 11.04 -23.30
C TYR A 114 -3.30 10.11 -24.48
N GLU A 115 -3.71 10.49 -25.70
CA GLU A 115 -3.55 9.71 -26.92
C GLU A 115 -2.12 9.15 -27.13
N GLY A 116 -2.06 7.89 -27.57
CA GLY A 116 -0.84 7.17 -27.92
C GLY A 116 -1.02 5.67 -27.72
N ASP A 117 0.02 4.91 -28.01
CA ASP A 117 0.03 3.46 -27.78
C ASP A 117 -0.03 3.14 -26.28
N ASP A 118 -0.59 1.99 -25.94
CA ASP A 118 -0.63 1.45 -24.58
C ASP A 118 0.73 0.91 -24.11
N GLY A 119 0.79 0.50 -22.83
CA GLY A 119 2.04 0.14 -22.15
C GLY A 119 2.69 1.33 -21.44
N TYR A 120 4.00 1.24 -21.18
CA TYR A 120 4.74 2.26 -20.43
C TYR A 120 5.14 3.47 -21.29
N TRP A 121 4.98 4.68 -20.74
CA TRP A 121 5.35 5.94 -21.39
C TRP A 121 5.71 7.04 -20.38
N ASP A 122 6.44 8.05 -20.83
CA ASP A 122 6.80 9.21 -20.01
C ASP A 122 5.55 10.08 -19.73
N CYS A 123 5.12 10.19 -18.47
CA CYS A 123 3.91 10.92 -18.09
C CYS A 123 3.86 12.35 -18.67
N GLY A 124 4.99 13.06 -18.61
CA GLY A 124 5.10 14.44 -19.09
C GLY A 124 4.89 14.57 -20.61
N SER A 125 5.30 13.57 -21.39
CA SER A 125 5.18 13.56 -22.85
C SER A 125 3.74 13.63 -23.35
N ARG A 126 2.77 13.17 -22.56
CA ARG A 126 1.33 13.26 -22.87
C ARG A 126 0.57 14.23 -21.96
N GLY A 127 1.29 14.97 -21.11
CA GLY A 127 0.71 15.96 -20.19
C GLY A 127 -0.18 15.36 -19.11
N PHE A 128 0.15 14.16 -18.64
CA PHE A 128 -0.59 13.50 -17.57
C PHE A 128 -0.46 14.24 -16.24
N GLU A 129 -1.59 14.47 -15.59
CA GLU A 129 -1.70 14.99 -14.23
C GLU A 129 -2.85 14.28 -13.53
N GLU A 130 -2.62 13.77 -12.32
CA GLU A 130 -3.59 12.93 -11.60
C GLU A 130 -4.95 13.61 -11.38
N ILE A 131 -4.95 14.88 -10.94
CA ILE A 131 -6.18 15.65 -10.73
C ILE A 131 -6.92 15.86 -12.06
N ALA A 132 -6.19 16.11 -13.15
CA ALA A 132 -6.80 16.29 -14.46
C ALA A 132 -7.39 14.97 -15.00
N ALA A 133 -6.70 13.84 -14.76
CA ALA A 133 -7.20 12.51 -15.10
C ALA A 133 -8.48 12.17 -14.31
N ALA A 134 -8.49 12.43 -12.99
CA ALA A 134 -9.67 12.24 -12.15
C ALA A 134 -10.85 13.11 -12.61
N GLN A 135 -10.61 14.34 -13.06
CA GLN A 135 -11.66 15.22 -13.61
C GLN A 135 -12.15 14.80 -14.99
N ALA A 136 -11.26 14.30 -15.84
CA ALA A 136 -11.61 13.80 -17.17
C ALA A 136 -12.47 12.54 -17.09
N GLY A 137 -12.24 11.69 -16.08
CA GLY A 137 -13.11 10.57 -15.75
C GLY A 137 -13.24 10.33 -14.25
N THR A 138 -12.50 9.37 -13.67
CA THR A 138 -12.52 9.07 -12.21
C THR A 138 -11.25 8.37 -11.77
N VAL A 139 -11.02 8.31 -10.46
CA VAL A 139 -10.08 7.37 -9.84
C VAL A 139 -10.69 5.96 -9.87
N LEU A 140 -9.88 4.99 -10.27
CA LEU A 140 -10.22 3.57 -10.31
C LEU A 140 -9.65 2.83 -9.09
N PHE A 141 -8.37 3.07 -8.78
CA PHE A 141 -7.62 2.34 -7.76
C PHE A 141 -6.44 3.18 -7.28
N ALA A 142 -6.02 2.99 -6.03
CA ALA A 142 -4.73 3.43 -5.52
C ALA A 142 -4.10 2.29 -4.72
N GLN A 143 -2.78 2.17 -4.82
CA GLN A 143 -2.01 1.10 -4.20
C GLN A 143 -1.44 1.55 -2.86
N SER A 144 -1.63 0.73 -1.83
CA SER A 144 -0.92 0.82 -0.55
C SER A 144 0.59 0.80 -0.77
N THR A 145 1.33 1.56 0.05
CA THR A 145 2.78 1.70 -0.09
C THR A 145 3.49 0.34 -0.08
N GLN A 146 4.18 0.02 -1.17
CA GLN A 146 5.03 -1.15 -1.36
C GLN A 146 4.32 -2.50 -1.25
N THR A 147 3.01 -2.51 -1.43
CA THR A 147 2.17 -3.71 -1.41
C THR A 147 2.27 -4.44 -2.75
N TRP A 148 2.57 -5.74 -2.74
CA TRP A 148 2.77 -6.48 -4.01
C TRP A 148 1.46 -7.02 -4.58
N THR A 149 0.49 -7.34 -3.72
CA THR A 149 -0.86 -7.72 -4.11
C THR A 149 -1.88 -6.97 -3.26
N GLU A 150 -2.84 -6.33 -3.91
CA GLU A 150 -3.92 -5.63 -3.22
C GLU A 150 -5.23 -5.76 -3.99
N THR A 151 -6.32 -5.96 -3.25
CA THR A 151 -7.67 -5.93 -3.81
C THR A 151 -8.47 -4.84 -3.12
N GLN A 152 -8.80 -3.80 -3.87
CA GLN A 152 -9.81 -2.83 -3.48
C GLN A 152 -11.18 -3.40 -3.84
N ARG A 153 -11.92 -3.91 -2.84
CA ARG A 153 -13.31 -4.37 -3.02
C ARG A 153 -14.26 -3.42 -2.30
N THR A 154 -15.27 -2.94 -2.99
CA THR A 154 -16.34 -2.11 -2.40
C THR A 154 -17.44 -3.00 -1.80
N ALA A 155 -18.37 -2.38 -1.06
CA ALA A 155 -19.54 -3.10 -0.54
C ALA A 155 -20.38 -3.70 -1.68
N ALA A 156 -21.21 -4.70 -1.37
CA ALA A 156 -22.13 -5.29 -2.34
C ALA A 156 -22.97 -4.20 -3.03
N GLY A 157 -23.04 -4.26 -4.37
CA GLY A 157 -23.76 -3.29 -5.20
C GLY A 157 -23.13 -1.89 -5.31
N ALA A 158 -22.08 -1.56 -4.55
CA ALA A 158 -21.33 -0.33 -4.72
C ALA A 158 -20.24 -0.51 -5.78
N VAL A 159 -20.14 0.39 -6.75
CA VAL A 159 -19.23 0.23 -7.91
C VAL A 159 -18.58 1.52 -8.37
N ILE A 160 -17.45 1.39 -9.04
CA ILE A 160 -16.88 2.43 -9.90
C ILE A 160 -17.37 2.18 -11.32
N LYS A 161 -18.05 3.17 -11.93
CA LYS A 161 -18.53 3.06 -13.31
C LYS A 161 -17.45 3.51 -14.30
N ILE A 162 -17.10 2.63 -15.24
CA ILE A 162 -16.24 2.93 -16.38
C ILE A 162 -17.13 3.24 -17.59
N PRO A 163 -17.14 4.47 -18.13
CA PRO A 163 -17.93 4.79 -19.33
C PRO A 163 -17.50 3.98 -20.57
N ALA A 164 -18.34 3.94 -21.61
CA ALA A 164 -17.94 3.45 -22.93
C ALA A 164 -16.76 4.27 -23.49
N HIS A 165 -15.91 3.64 -24.32
CA HIS A 165 -14.72 4.23 -24.94
C HIS A 165 -13.74 4.80 -23.92
N SER A 166 -13.34 3.95 -22.97
CA SER A 166 -12.43 4.33 -21.89
C SER A 166 -11.04 3.72 -22.02
N ARG A 167 -10.06 4.44 -21.47
CA ARG A 167 -8.71 4.00 -21.18
C ARG A 167 -8.47 4.04 -19.67
N ILE A 168 -7.76 3.04 -19.17
CA ILE A 168 -7.17 3.05 -17.84
C ILE A 168 -5.76 3.62 -17.96
N VAL A 169 -5.41 4.58 -17.11
CA VAL A 169 -4.07 5.16 -17.02
C VAL A 169 -3.60 5.13 -15.57
N GLY A 170 -2.43 4.57 -15.32
CA GLY A 170 -1.77 4.56 -14.03
C GLY A 170 -0.55 5.48 -14.02
N GLY A 171 -0.42 6.31 -13.00
CA GLY A 171 0.87 6.86 -12.60
C GLY A 171 1.53 5.87 -11.64
N VAL A 172 2.69 5.34 -12.01
CA VAL A 172 3.38 4.29 -11.23
C VAL A 172 4.73 4.81 -10.77
N HIS A 173 5.07 4.59 -9.51
CA HIS A 173 6.39 4.93 -8.97
C HIS A 173 7.18 3.64 -8.74
N LEU A 174 8.26 3.47 -9.51
CA LEU A 174 9.12 2.30 -9.48
C LEU A 174 10.45 2.63 -8.82
N LEU A 175 10.89 1.74 -7.93
CA LEU A 175 12.15 1.86 -7.21
C LEU A 175 12.90 0.53 -7.19
N ASN A 176 14.18 0.59 -7.56
CA ASN A 176 15.11 -0.53 -7.46
C ASN A 176 16.21 -0.18 -6.47
N LEU A 177 16.25 -0.84 -5.31
CA LEU A 177 17.30 -0.65 -4.30
C LEU A 177 18.47 -1.63 -4.44
N SER A 178 18.42 -2.51 -5.44
CA SER A 178 19.46 -3.50 -5.70
C SER A 178 20.59 -2.91 -6.54
N PRO A 179 21.84 -3.39 -6.36
CA PRO A 179 22.94 -3.09 -7.27
C PRO A 179 22.82 -3.79 -8.64
N ARG A 180 21.73 -4.53 -8.88
CA ARG A 180 21.46 -5.24 -10.14
C ARG A 180 20.34 -4.55 -10.91
N GLU A 181 20.38 -4.70 -12.22
CA GLU A 181 19.20 -4.46 -13.04
C GLU A 181 18.08 -5.40 -12.62
N LEU A 182 16.86 -4.88 -12.61
CA LEU A 182 15.65 -5.58 -12.18
C LEU A 182 14.57 -5.39 -13.25
N ALA A 183 14.00 -6.51 -13.70
CA ALA A 183 12.77 -6.51 -14.46
C ALA A 183 11.60 -6.77 -13.50
N THR A 184 10.51 -6.03 -13.67
CA THR A 184 9.27 -6.18 -12.90
C THR A 184 8.07 -6.07 -13.83
N ASN A 185 6.94 -6.62 -13.44
CA ASN A 185 5.71 -6.67 -14.23
C ASN A 185 4.51 -6.47 -13.29
N LEU A 186 3.35 -6.20 -13.88
CA LEU A 186 2.14 -5.76 -13.20
C LEU A 186 0.90 -6.34 -13.92
N TRP A 187 -0.05 -6.80 -13.12
CA TRP A 187 -1.39 -7.21 -13.55
C TRP A 187 -2.44 -6.34 -12.86
N LEU A 188 -3.46 -5.94 -13.63
CA LEU A 188 -4.65 -5.26 -13.10
C LEU A 188 -5.88 -6.04 -13.54
N THR A 189 -6.73 -6.36 -12.56
CA THR A 189 -7.98 -7.09 -12.77
C THR A 189 -9.18 -6.25 -12.39
N LEU A 190 -10.20 -6.26 -13.24
CA LEU A 190 -11.50 -5.66 -12.99
C LEU A 190 -12.51 -6.77 -12.70
N ASP A 191 -13.11 -6.74 -11.50
CA ASP A 191 -14.28 -7.55 -11.18
C ASP A 191 -15.54 -6.78 -11.52
N LEU A 192 -16.23 -7.26 -12.55
CA LEU A 192 -17.43 -6.66 -13.12
C LEU A 192 -18.68 -7.29 -12.50
N ILE A 193 -19.69 -6.47 -12.25
CA ILE A 193 -21.03 -6.92 -11.85
C ILE A 193 -22.08 -6.44 -12.86
N HIS A 194 -23.21 -7.16 -12.92
CA HIS A 194 -24.31 -6.81 -13.79
C HIS A 194 -24.94 -5.48 -13.33
N PRO A 195 -25.31 -4.56 -14.26
CA PRO A 195 -25.92 -3.27 -13.89
C PRO A 195 -27.12 -3.37 -12.94
N ARG A 196 -27.94 -4.43 -13.06
CA ARG A 196 -29.05 -4.79 -12.16
C ARG A 196 -28.69 -4.95 -10.68
N GLU A 197 -27.43 -5.25 -10.37
CA GLU A 197 -26.94 -5.43 -9.00
C GLU A 197 -26.36 -4.13 -8.41
N VAL A 198 -26.33 -3.05 -9.19
CA VAL A 198 -25.75 -1.78 -8.76
C VAL A 198 -26.74 -1.01 -7.88
N ASP A 199 -26.32 -0.80 -6.63
CA ASP A 199 -27.02 0.02 -5.64
C ASP A 199 -26.42 1.45 -5.57
N ALA A 200 -25.10 1.57 -5.70
CA ALA A 200 -24.38 2.83 -5.58
C ALA A 200 -23.27 2.97 -6.62
N VAL A 201 -23.15 4.14 -7.24
CA VAL A 201 -22.00 4.49 -8.09
C VAL A 201 -21.12 5.49 -7.32
N LEU A 202 -19.90 5.07 -7.03
CA LEU A 202 -18.96 5.77 -6.17
C LEU A 202 -18.17 6.83 -6.93
N THR A 203 -17.78 7.86 -6.20
CA THR A 203 -16.88 8.93 -6.62
C THR A 203 -15.70 9.04 -5.66
N PRO A 204 -14.52 9.47 -6.13
CA PRO A 204 -13.39 9.69 -5.27
C PRO A 204 -13.54 10.94 -4.42
N MET A 205 -13.02 10.85 -3.21
CA MET A 205 -12.74 11.96 -2.33
C MET A 205 -11.30 11.81 -1.82
N ARG A 206 -10.48 12.86 -1.95
CA ARG A 206 -9.08 12.85 -1.50
C ARG A 206 -8.89 13.78 -0.30
N LEU A 207 -8.11 13.35 0.67
CA LEU A 207 -7.54 14.23 1.70
C LEU A 207 -6.02 14.26 1.53
N SER A 208 -5.40 15.44 1.63
CA SER A 208 -3.94 15.55 1.48
C SER A 208 -3.35 16.63 2.38
N TYR A 209 -2.23 16.33 3.02
CA TYR A 209 -1.42 17.34 3.72
C TYR A 209 -0.18 17.61 2.87
N LEU A 210 -0.17 18.71 2.12
CA LEU A 210 0.93 19.05 1.19
C LEU A 210 1.99 19.94 1.85
N ASP A 211 1.60 20.75 2.85
CA ASP A 211 2.52 21.63 3.60
C ASP A 211 3.24 20.89 4.73
N LEU A 212 3.72 19.66 4.45
CA LEU A 212 4.38 18.81 5.44
C LEU A 212 5.73 19.40 5.87
N ASP A 213 5.92 19.48 7.18
CA ASP A 213 7.20 19.78 7.83
C ASP A 213 7.46 18.70 8.89
N ILE A 214 8.52 17.92 8.69
CA ILE A 214 8.91 16.81 9.55
C ILE A 214 10.35 17.04 10.00
N PRO A 215 10.58 17.80 11.08
CA PRO A 215 11.93 18.17 11.49
C PRO A 215 12.81 16.99 11.83
N ALA A 216 14.11 17.15 11.62
CA ALA A 216 15.14 16.18 11.95
C ALA A 216 15.03 15.67 13.40
N SER A 217 15.32 14.39 13.58
CA SER A 217 15.42 13.73 14.88
C SER A 217 14.19 13.96 15.77
N SER A 218 12.99 13.84 15.18
CA SER A 218 11.75 14.06 15.92
C SER A 218 10.58 13.22 15.44
N ARG A 219 9.66 12.97 16.38
CA ARG A 219 8.35 12.40 16.10
C ARG A 219 7.34 13.52 15.92
N VAL A 220 6.48 13.41 14.91
CA VAL A 220 5.47 14.43 14.61
C VAL A 220 4.10 13.85 14.30
N ARG A 221 3.07 14.68 14.44
CA ARG A 221 1.71 14.48 13.93
C ARG A 221 1.31 15.75 13.16
N ASN A 222 0.91 15.59 11.90
CA ASN A 222 0.40 16.66 11.05
C ASN A 222 -1.10 16.43 10.85
N SER A 223 -1.93 17.38 11.27
CA SER A 223 -3.39 17.25 11.30
C SER A 223 -4.10 18.33 10.49
N GLY A 224 -5.02 17.92 9.63
CA GLY A 224 -5.91 18.81 8.90
C GLY A 224 -7.38 18.52 9.23
N ALA A 225 -8.19 19.57 9.42
CA ALA A 225 -9.63 19.47 9.60
C ALA A 225 -10.36 20.21 8.47
N CYS A 226 -11.15 19.49 7.68
CA CYS A 226 -11.78 19.96 6.46
C CYS A 226 -13.30 20.08 6.65
N ASP A 227 -13.81 21.31 6.62
CA ASP A 227 -15.25 21.60 6.71
C ASP A 227 -15.90 21.49 5.31
N PHE A 228 -16.35 20.28 4.98
CA PHE A 228 -17.02 19.99 3.71
C PHE A 228 -18.45 20.49 3.68
N ARG A 229 -19.17 20.48 4.81
CA ARG A 229 -20.55 20.97 4.89
C ARG A 229 -20.63 22.44 4.52
N SER A 230 -19.78 23.29 5.09
CA SER A 230 -19.78 24.73 4.80
C SER A 230 -19.42 25.02 3.34
N TYR A 231 -18.48 24.26 2.77
CA TYR A 231 -18.15 24.37 1.35
C TYR A 231 -19.35 24.02 0.46
N LEU A 232 -20.00 22.88 0.74
CA LEU A 232 -21.15 22.41 -0.03
C LEU A 232 -22.41 23.25 0.22
N ALA A 233 -22.53 23.93 1.35
CA ALA A 233 -23.68 24.80 1.67
C ALA A 233 -23.88 25.94 0.67
N GLY A 234 -22.82 26.36 -0.04
CA GLY A 234 -22.93 27.31 -1.15
C GLY A 234 -23.70 26.77 -2.37
N ASN A 235 -23.80 25.45 -2.49
CA ASN A 235 -24.52 24.74 -3.54
C ASN A 235 -25.82 24.09 -3.01
N ASP A 236 -25.71 23.24 -1.99
CA ASP A 236 -26.81 22.59 -1.25
C ASP A 236 -26.20 21.85 -0.04
N PRO A 237 -26.45 22.27 1.22
CA PRO A 237 -25.87 21.64 2.40
C PRO A 237 -26.28 20.16 2.58
N SER A 238 -27.41 19.74 2.00
CA SER A 238 -27.84 18.33 2.04
C SER A 238 -26.97 17.41 1.18
N LEU A 239 -26.08 17.95 0.35
CA LEU A 239 -25.08 17.15 -0.38
C LEU A 239 -24.12 16.44 0.58
N TRP A 240 -23.72 17.10 1.67
CA TRP A 240 -22.86 16.48 2.67
C TRP A 240 -23.60 15.38 3.44
N ASP A 241 -24.82 15.66 3.88
CA ASP A 241 -25.62 14.71 4.68
C ASP A 241 -26.00 13.44 3.91
N ARG A 242 -25.97 13.48 2.56
CA ARG A 242 -26.21 12.31 1.71
C ARG A 242 -24.96 11.50 1.42
N LEU A 243 -23.78 11.99 1.78
CA LEU A 243 -22.52 11.32 1.49
C LEU A 243 -22.37 10.08 2.38
N LYS A 244 -21.95 8.97 1.76
CA LYS A 244 -21.62 7.73 2.44
C LYS A 244 -20.23 7.25 2.04
N ILE A 245 -19.39 6.88 3.00
CA ILE A 245 -18.05 6.35 2.75
C ILE A 245 -18.11 4.83 2.63
N HIS A 246 -17.68 4.30 1.48
CA HIS A 246 -17.64 2.87 1.19
C HIS A 246 -16.25 2.27 1.33
N TYR A 247 -15.22 3.08 1.11
CA TYR A 247 -13.85 2.61 1.14
C TYR A 247 -12.91 3.73 1.61
N ALA A 248 -11.85 3.34 2.29
CA ALA A 248 -10.79 4.22 2.78
C ALA A 248 -9.42 3.57 2.58
N LEU A 249 -8.46 4.35 2.11
CA LEU A 249 -7.07 3.93 1.95
C LEU A 249 -6.12 5.08 2.30
N PRO A 250 -5.34 5.00 3.39
CA PRO A 250 -4.31 5.97 3.72
C PRO A 250 -3.03 5.73 2.92
N HIS A 251 -2.16 6.73 2.87
CA HIS A 251 -0.83 6.63 2.25
C HIS A 251 0.20 7.53 2.95
N TYR A 252 1.38 6.96 3.20
CA TYR A 252 2.61 7.60 3.66
C TYR A 252 3.82 6.72 3.32
N HIS A 253 5.05 7.24 3.45
CA HIS A 253 6.29 6.50 3.17
C HIS A 253 6.96 5.99 4.46
N GLY A 254 8.21 5.56 4.37
CA GLY A 254 8.86 4.73 5.38
C GLY A 254 9.14 5.39 6.74
N LEU A 255 9.00 6.71 6.89
CA LEU A 255 9.01 7.39 8.21
C LEU A 255 7.64 7.43 8.85
N GLY A 256 6.57 7.17 8.10
CA GLY A 256 5.22 7.19 8.61
C GLY A 256 4.98 6.09 9.64
N ASP A 257 4.40 6.46 10.78
CA ASP A 257 4.16 5.54 11.90
C ASP A 257 2.70 5.59 12.40
N TYR A 258 1.84 6.40 11.76
CA TYR A 258 0.47 6.58 12.18
C TYR A 258 -0.40 7.27 11.12
N PHE A 259 -1.63 6.81 10.99
CA PHE A 259 -2.69 7.53 10.30
C PHE A 259 -4.00 7.43 11.08
N ASP A 260 -4.79 8.51 11.07
CA ASP A 260 -6.11 8.54 11.69
C ASP A 260 -7.05 9.44 10.90
N LEU A 261 -8.29 8.97 10.72
CA LEU A 261 -9.40 9.71 10.12
C LEU A 261 -10.53 9.83 11.14
N ARG A 262 -11.03 11.04 11.37
CA ARG A 262 -12.10 11.34 12.34
C ARG A 262 -13.20 12.21 11.77
N VAL A 263 -14.37 12.10 12.37
CA VAL A 263 -15.50 13.02 12.16
C VAL A 263 -15.21 14.38 12.80
N VAL A 264 -15.60 15.46 12.12
CA VAL A 264 -15.59 16.83 12.65
C VAL A 264 -17.03 17.32 12.78
N GLY A 265 -17.40 17.82 13.96
CA GLY A 265 -18.71 18.37 14.26
C GLY A 265 -19.81 17.32 14.43
N GLY A 266 -21.00 17.78 14.82
CA GLY A 266 -22.16 16.91 15.08
C GLY A 266 -22.08 16.12 16.40
N GLU A 267 -22.92 15.09 16.52
CA GLU A 267 -22.97 14.21 17.72
C GLU A 267 -21.76 13.28 17.82
N ASP A 268 -21.20 12.90 16.66
CA ASP A 268 -20.06 11.98 16.52
C ASP A 268 -18.70 12.72 16.45
N ASP A 269 -18.63 13.99 16.86
CA ASP A 269 -17.39 14.78 16.80
C ASP A 269 -16.21 14.06 17.48
N GLY A 270 -15.08 13.96 16.76
CA GLY A 270 -13.87 13.28 17.21
C GLY A 270 -13.90 11.75 17.10
N LYS A 271 -14.99 11.13 16.62
CA LYS A 271 -15.07 9.68 16.39
C LYS A 271 -14.10 9.23 15.30
N THR A 272 -13.23 8.28 15.62
CA THR A 272 -12.32 7.64 14.66
C THR A 272 -13.09 6.72 13.71
N LEU A 273 -12.90 6.94 12.40
CA LEU A 273 -13.45 6.15 11.30
C LEU A 273 -12.42 5.14 10.78
N TYR A 274 -11.16 5.56 10.73
CA TYR A 274 -10.03 4.74 10.28
C TYR A 274 -8.80 5.06 11.13
N GLN A 275 -7.99 4.03 11.41
CA GLN A 275 -6.69 4.19 12.07
C GLN A 275 -5.73 3.12 11.55
N LEU A 276 -4.47 3.52 11.36
CA LEU A 276 -3.34 2.66 11.05
C LEU A 276 -2.17 3.04 11.95
N GLU A 277 -1.48 2.03 12.50
CA GLU A 277 -0.30 2.20 13.35
C GLU A 277 0.91 1.53 12.70
N GLY A 278 2.02 2.25 12.62
CA GLY A 278 3.26 1.75 12.02
C GLY A 278 3.21 1.64 10.50
N PHE A 279 4.23 1.04 9.92
CA PHE A 279 4.32 0.75 8.49
C PHE A 279 4.51 -0.75 8.31
N ASP A 280 3.70 -1.40 7.47
CA ASP A 280 3.67 -2.86 7.34
C ASP A 280 3.69 -3.39 5.89
N ALA A 281 3.66 -2.51 4.88
CA ALA A 281 3.55 -2.84 3.45
C ALA A 281 2.36 -3.77 3.09
N GLU A 282 1.37 -3.88 3.98
CA GLU A 282 0.15 -4.64 3.73
C GLU A 282 -0.85 -3.83 2.89
N ALA A 283 -1.85 -4.52 2.36
CA ALA A 283 -3.02 -3.88 1.78
C ALA A 283 -3.83 -3.18 2.89
N ASN A 284 -3.67 -1.87 3.00
CA ASN A 284 -4.22 -1.05 4.09
C ASN A 284 -5.62 -0.48 3.77
N GLY A 285 -6.16 -0.82 2.62
CA GLY A 285 -7.54 -0.54 2.24
C GLY A 285 -8.57 -1.11 3.22
N ARG A 286 -9.61 -0.32 3.54
CA ARG A 286 -10.74 -0.76 4.35
C ARG A 286 -12.06 -0.47 3.65
N THR A 287 -12.83 -1.52 3.45
CA THR A 287 -14.23 -1.47 3.01
C THR A 287 -15.15 -1.29 4.21
N TYR A 288 -16.20 -0.48 4.04
CA TYR A 288 -17.26 -0.32 5.04
C TYR A 288 -18.56 -0.92 4.50
N ASP A 289 -19.05 -1.96 5.18
CA ASP A 289 -20.33 -2.61 4.88
C ASP A 289 -21.10 -2.85 6.21
N PRO A 290 -22.14 -2.04 6.53
CA PRO A 290 -22.71 -0.98 5.70
C PRO A 290 -21.77 0.24 5.56
N PRO A 291 -21.97 1.10 4.53
CA PRO A 291 -21.15 2.30 4.35
C PRO A 291 -21.35 3.30 5.49
N LEU A 292 -20.31 4.06 5.81
CA LEU A 292 -20.33 5.03 6.90
C LEU A 292 -21.12 6.28 6.49
N GLU A 293 -22.11 6.65 7.29
CA GLU A 293 -22.90 7.86 7.11
C GLU A 293 -22.29 9.03 7.89
N LEU A 294 -22.34 10.23 7.31
CA LEU A 294 -21.79 11.45 7.92
C LEU A 294 -22.87 12.49 8.26
N GLU A 295 -24.14 12.09 8.24
CA GLU A 295 -25.28 12.98 8.52
C GLU A 295 -25.08 13.69 9.87
N GLY A 296 -25.30 15.01 9.88
CA GLY A 296 -25.17 15.81 11.10
C GLY A 296 -23.76 16.34 11.38
N SER A 297 -22.70 15.74 10.79
CA SER A 297 -21.32 16.23 10.93
C SER A 297 -21.03 17.42 10.02
N ASP A 298 -19.95 18.14 10.29
CA ASP A 298 -19.49 19.27 9.47
C ASP A 298 -18.40 18.86 8.47
N GLY A 299 -17.66 17.79 8.75
CA GLY A 299 -16.54 17.40 7.90
C GLY A 299 -15.72 16.23 8.41
N LEU A 300 -14.48 16.16 7.93
CA LEU A 300 -13.50 15.12 8.31
C LEU A 300 -12.19 15.78 8.75
N ALA A 301 -11.55 15.18 9.74
CA ALA A 301 -10.18 15.48 10.11
C ALA A 301 -9.30 14.26 9.84
N PHE A 302 -8.07 14.50 9.43
CA PHE A 302 -7.08 13.45 9.20
C PHE A 302 -5.75 13.84 9.80
N THR A 303 -5.02 12.84 10.30
CA THR A 303 -3.71 13.02 10.94
C THR A 303 -2.73 12.00 10.39
N CYS A 304 -1.59 12.48 9.89
CA CYS A 304 -0.45 11.63 9.53
C CYS A 304 0.66 11.81 10.56
N GLY A 305 1.30 10.72 10.93
CA GLY A 305 2.36 10.69 11.92
C GLY A 305 3.64 10.11 11.38
N TYR A 306 4.76 10.66 11.84
CA TYR A 306 6.09 10.26 11.38
C TYR A 306 7.10 10.19 12.51
N ASP A 307 8.05 9.26 12.40
CA ASP A 307 9.24 9.16 13.23
C ASP A 307 10.50 9.45 12.38
N ASN A 308 10.88 10.72 12.31
CA ASN A 308 12.07 11.13 11.57
C ASN A 308 13.32 11.01 12.45
N PHE A 309 13.95 9.83 12.41
CA PHE A 309 15.23 9.56 13.06
C PHE A 309 16.44 10.16 12.32
N ARG A 310 16.24 10.77 11.14
CA ARG A 310 17.32 11.33 10.32
C ARG A 310 17.83 12.64 10.91
N SER A 311 18.97 13.10 10.39
CA SER A 311 19.59 14.39 10.77
C SER A 311 19.12 15.57 9.91
N GLU A 312 18.16 15.34 9.02
CA GLU A 312 17.63 16.32 8.08
C GLU A 312 16.12 16.44 8.20
N ASP A 313 15.60 17.61 7.85
CA ASP A 313 14.17 17.87 7.80
C ASP A 313 13.59 17.21 6.55
N VAL A 314 12.37 16.69 6.65
CA VAL A 314 11.67 15.97 5.59
C VAL A 314 10.35 16.69 5.29
N GLY A 315 10.00 16.82 4.02
CA GLY A 315 8.76 17.45 3.57
C GLY A 315 7.92 16.54 2.67
N TRP A 316 7.01 17.14 1.92
CA TRP A 316 6.18 16.44 0.95
C TRP A 316 6.98 16.07 -0.32
N GLY A 317 6.91 14.83 -0.77
CA GLY A 317 7.44 14.39 -2.07
C GLY A 317 7.70 12.89 -2.16
N VAL A 318 8.45 12.50 -3.21
CA VAL A 318 8.94 11.13 -3.44
C VAL A 318 10.43 11.00 -3.08
N GLY A 319 11.01 9.80 -3.25
CA GLY A 319 12.39 9.51 -2.87
C GLY A 319 12.59 9.48 -1.37
N ASP A 320 13.40 10.39 -0.84
CA ASP A 320 13.69 10.52 0.58
C ASP A 320 12.66 11.38 1.34
N GLN A 321 11.63 11.87 0.65
CA GLN A 321 10.54 12.66 1.20
C GLN A 321 9.34 11.80 1.64
N GLU A 322 8.34 12.44 2.27
CA GLU A 322 7.14 11.78 2.82
C GLU A 322 5.84 12.24 2.13
N MET A 323 4.75 11.52 2.39
CA MET A 323 3.40 11.87 1.93
C MET A 323 2.36 11.66 3.02
N CYS A 324 1.27 12.42 2.93
CA CYS A 324 0.10 12.28 3.79
C CYS A 324 -1.17 12.35 2.95
N VAL A 325 -1.71 11.20 2.56
CA VAL A 325 -2.89 11.13 1.67
C VAL A 325 -3.90 10.14 2.20
N MET A 326 -5.18 10.40 1.93
CA MET A 326 -6.26 9.43 2.02
C MET A 326 -7.05 9.43 0.72
N LEU A 327 -7.26 8.26 0.15
CA LEU A 327 -8.32 8.02 -0.83
C LEU A 327 -9.57 7.54 -0.08
N LEU A 328 -10.71 8.16 -0.38
CA LEU A 328 -12.03 7.71 0.00
C LEU A 328 -12.84 7.44 -1.26
N LEU A 329 -13.64 6.37 -1.27
CA LEU A 329 -14.69 6.17 -2.27
C LEU A 329 -16.04 6.39 -1.61
N VAL A 330 -16.83 7.30 -2.17
CA VAL A 330 -18.01 7.84 -1.53
C VAL A 330 -19.21 7.89 -2.48
N GLU A 331 -20.43 7.78 -1.94
CA GLU A 331 -21.65 8.15 -2.67
C GLU A 331 -21.76 9.68 -2.73
N SER A 332 -21.45 10.28 -3.88
CA SER A 332 -21.56 11.73 -4.07
C SER A 332 -21.80 12.08 -5.54
N ASP A 333 -22.42 13.24 -5.77
CA ASP A 333 -22.54 13.87 -7.09
C ASP A 333 -21.31 14.74 -7.42
N MET A 334 -20.34 14.79 -6.52
CA MET A 334 -19.13 15.61 -6.60
C MET A 334 -17.89 14.75 -6.32
N LEU A 335 -16.84 14.94 -7.11
CA LEU A 335 -15.47 14.57 -6.74
C LEU A 335 -14.98 15.63 -5.74
N LEU A 336 -14.45 15.20 -4.61
CA LEU A 336 -14.07 16.11 -3.51
C LEU A 336 -12.57 16.02 -3.21
N ASP A 337 -11.97 17.16 -2.89
CA ASP A 337 -10.59 17.24 -2.43
C ASP A 337 -10.50 18.19 -1.24
N GLY A 338 -9.92 17.70 -0.14
CA GLY A 338 -9.60 18.48 1.04
C GLY A 338 -8.09 18.49 1.26
N SER A 339 -7.46 19.64 1.12
CA SER A 339 -6.00 19.74 1.13
C SER A 339 -5.48 20.80 2.10
N VAL A 340 -4.51 20.45 2.94
CA VAL A 340 -3.68 21.41 3.68
C VAL A 340 -2.51 21.81 2.78
N ILE A 341 -2.65 22.95 2.09
CA ILE A 341 -1.71 23.40 1.04
C ILE A 341 -0.66 24.36 1.61
N SER A 342 -1.01 25.09 2.67
CA SER A 342 -0.12 26.06 3.31
C SER A 342 -0.62 26.41 4.71
N GLY A 343 0.25 26.97 5.55
CA GLY A 343 -0.11 27.47 6.88
C GLY A 343 -0.05 26.38 7.95
N SER A 344 0.69 25.30 7.68
CA SER A 344 1.15 24.36 8.70
C SER A 344 1.92 25.12 9.78
N HIS A 345 1.56 24.91 11.04
CA HIS A 345 2.25 25.53 12.16
C HIS A 345 2.24 24.61 13.38
N PHE A 346 3.30 24.71 14.17
CA PHE A 346 3.45 23.98 15.42
C PHE A 346 2.43 24.44 16.46
N VAL A 347 1.68 23.50 17.03
CA VAL A 347 0.64 23.77 18.04
C VAL A 347 0.99 23.26 19.43
N GLY A 348 1.95 22.33 19.56
CA GLY A 348 2.38 21.83 20.86
C GLY A 348 3.16 20.52 20.80
N THR A 349 3.58 20.05 21.98
CA THR A 349 4.22 18.75 22.15
C THR A 349 3.45 17.96 23.21
N GLU A 350 3.10 16.73 22.89
CA GLU A 350 2.45 15.77 23.79
C GLU A 350 3.20 14.44 23.66
N ASP A 351 3.56 13.82 24.79
CA ASP A 351 4.29 12.54 24.82
C ASP A 351 5.52 12.45 23.89
N ASP A 352 6.33 13.52 23.88
CA ASP A 352 7.51 13.70 23.01
C ASP A 352 7.22 13.73 21.49
N ILE A 353 5.96 13.89 21.11
CA ILE A 353 5.51 14.04 19.72
C ILE A 353 5.15 15.50 19.46
N LYS A 354 5.70 16.10 18.39
CA LYS A 354 5.36 17.47 17.98
C LYS A 354 4.09 17.46 17.14
N HIS A 355 3.16 18.35 17.43
CA HIS A 355 1.90 18.48 16.71
C HIS A 355 1.93 19.71 15.81
N PHE A 356 1.54 19.52 14.56
CA PHE A 356 1.38 20.55 13.54
C PHE A 356 -0.05 20.52 13.02
N GLU A 357 -0.61 21.71 12.83
CA GLU A 357 -1.94 21.89 12.26
C GLU A 357 -1.89 22.86 11.10
N GLY A 358 -2.73 22.61 10.09
CA GLY A 358 -2.87 23.51 8.95
C GLY A 358 -4.34 23.67 8.54
N SER A 359 -4.63 24.79 7.91
CA SER A 359 -5.98 25.06 7.39
C SER A 359 -6.26 24.17 6.18
N CYS A 360 -7.33 23.38 6.23
CA CYS A 360 -7.74 22.57 5.10
C CYS A 360 -8.59 23.38 4.10
N PHE A 361 -8.16 23.40 2.86
CA PHE A 361 -8.88 23.97 1.73
C PHE A 361 -9.69 22.88 1.04
N VAL A 362 -10.98 23.12 0.82
CA VAL A 362 -11.88 22.18 0.16
C VAL A 362 -12.24 22.67 -1.24
N ILE A 363 -12.20 21.75 -2.20
CA ILE A 363 -12.72 21.93 -3.55
C ILE A 363 -13.57 20.74 -3.96
N GLY A 364 -14.52 20.99 -4.86
CA GLY A 364 -15.34 19.95 -5.44
C GLY A 364 -15.59 20.18 -6.93
N TYR A 365 -15.64 19.10 -7.68
CA TYR A 365 -15.96 19.09 -9.10
C TYR A 365 -17.20 18.23 -9.34
N PRO A 366 -18.18 18.67 -10.14
CA PRO A 366 -19.32 17.82 -10.47
C PRO A 366 -18.86 16.53 -11.15
N ARG A 367 -19.44 15.41 -10.73
CA ARG A 367 -19.24 14.12 -11.40
C ARG A 367 -19.69 14.21 -12.86
N SER A 368 -18.95 13.55 -13.75
CA SER A 368 -19.35 13.40 -15.15
C SER A 368 -20.71 12.70 -15.28
N GLY A 369 -21.58 13.18 -16.16
CA GLY A 369 -22.87 12.54 -16.40
C GLY A 369 -22.76 11.09 -16.91
N SER A 370 -21.62 10.73 -17.52
CA SER A 370 -21.32 9.37 -17.96
C SER A 370 -21.08 8.38 -16.80
N GLN A 371 -20.83 8.88 -15.60
CA GLN A 371 -20.60 8.13 -14.36
C GLN A 371 -21.83 8.14 -13.43
N GLY A 372 -23.01 8.35 -13.99
CA GLY A 372 -24.28 8.20 -13.28
C GLY A 372 -24.71 6.75 -13.08
N PRO A 373 -25.84 6.52 -12.40
CA PRO A 373 -26.42 5.18 -12.20
C PRO A 373 -26.75 4.48 -13.54
N PRO A 374 -26.97 3.15 -13.52
CA PRO A 374 -27.43 2.42 -14.70
C PRO A 374 -28.71 2.99 -15.31
N THR A 375 -28.71 3.08 -16.63
CA THR A 375 -29.87 3.40 -17.47
C THR A 375 -30.81 2.20 -17.58
N PRO A 376 -32.10 2.41 -17.92
CA PRO A 376 -33.03 1.30 -18.16
C PRO A 376 -32.59 0.32 -19.25
N ALA A 377 -31.79 0.77 -20.23
CA ALA A 377 -31.25 -0.09 -21.28
C ALA A 377 -30.12 -0.99 -20.74
N GLU A 378 -29.20 -0.43 -19.96
CA GLU A 378 -28.13 -1.18 -19.28
C GLU A 378 -28.70 -2.21 -18.30
N LEU A 379 -29.76 -1.86 -17.55
CA LEU A 379 -30.44 -2.77 -16.62
C LEU A 379 -31.09 -3.99 -17.32
N ALA A 380 -31.57 -3.80 -18.56
CA ALA A 380 -32.30 -4.82 -19.31
C ALA A 380 -31.40 -5.68 -20.21
N ALA A 381 -30.19 -5.21 -20.52
CA ALA A 381 -29.20 -5.95 -21.29
C ALA A 381 -28.53 -7.04 -20.43
N PRO A 382 -27.94 -8.09 -21.04
CA PRO A 382 -27.02 -8.99 -20.34
C PRO A 382 -25.77 -8.25 -19.82
N LEU A 383 -25.03 -8.87 -18.89
CA LEU A 383 -23.72 -8.36 -18.47
C LEU A 383 -22.81 -8.19 -19.69
N TYR A 384 -22.28 -6.98 -19.88
CA TYR A 384 -21.29 -6.69 -20.91
C TYR A 384 -19.88 -6.91 -20.34
N VAL A 385 -19.09 -7.71 -21.05
CA VAL A 385 -17.66 -7.91 -20.79
C VAL A 385 -16.92 -7.31 -21.99
N PRO A 386 -15.92 -6.43 -21.78
CA PRO A 386 -15.17 -5.85 -22.88
C PRO A 386 -14.39 -6.91 -23.65
N PRO A 387 -13.99 -6.64 -24.91
CA PRO A 387 -13.04 -7.51 -25.60
C PRO A 387 -11.75 -7.61 -24.77
N VAL A 388 -11.18 -8.81 -24.74
CA VAL A 388 -9.91 -9.11 -24.06
C VAL A 388 -8.91 -9.52 -25.13
N ASP A 389 -7.68 -9.01 -25.03
CA ASP A 389 -6.61 -9.39 -25.95
C ASP A 389 -6.30 -10.88 -25.82
N ASP A 390 -5.87 -11.51 -26.92
CA ASP A 390 -5.61 -12.96 -26.95
C ASP A 390 -4.51 -13.35 -25.94
N ASP A 391 -3.55 -12.45 -25.68
CA ASP A 391 -2.46 -12.65 -24.71
C ASP A 391 -2.96 -12.54 -23.25
N ASP A 392 -4.02 -11.77 -23.02
CA ASP A 392 -4.66 -11.61 -21.70
C ASP A 392 -5.71 -12.70 -21.41
N ALA A 393 -6.12 -13.46 -22.43
CA ALA A 393 -7.23 -14.37 -22.34
C ALA A 393 -6.99 -15.50 -21.33
N GLY A 394 -7.64 -15.40 -20.17
CA GLY A 394 -7.56 -16.38 -19.10
C GLY A 394 -6.39 -16.18 -18.14
N LEU A 395 -5.75 -15.01 -18.17
CA LEU A 395 -4.80 -14.63 -17.13
C LEU A 395 -5.48 -14.64 -15.75
N PRO A 396 -4.81 -15.20 -14.72
CA PRO A 396 -5.30 -15.09 -13.34
C PRO A 396 -5.05 -13.66 -12.81
N PRO A 397 -5.85 -13.17 -11.84
CA PRO A 397 -5.64 -11.85 -11.24
C PRO A 397 -4.29 -11.67 -10.52
N VAL A 398 -3.74 -12.80 -10.10
CA VAL A 398 -2.46 -12.93 -9.41
C VAL A 398 -1.64 -13.99 -10.14
N PRO A 399 -0.38 -13.71 -10.52
CA PRO A 399 0.45 -14.70 -11.21
C PRO A 399 0.64 -15.96 -10.37
N VAL A 400 0.76 -17.10 -11.04
CA VAL A 400 0.91 -18.40 -10.37
C VAL A 400 2.30 -18.52 -9.77
N CYS A 401 2.36 -18.83 -8.48
CA CYS A 401 3.61 -19.09 -7.78
C CYS A 401 4.18 -20.47 -8.16
N HIS A 402 5.49 -20.52 -8.40
CA HIS A 402 6.26 -21.74 -8.56
C HIS A 402 7.41 -21.79 -7.55
N ASP A 403 7.64 -22.97 -6.96
CA ASP A 403 8.81 -23.19 -6.09
C ASP A 403 10.11 -22.88 -6.86
N VAL A 404 11.10 -22.37 -6.14
CA VAL A 404 12.39 -21.97 -6.71
C VAL A 404 13.09 -23.16 -7.39
N ASP A 405 13.68 -22.92 -8.56
CA ASP A 405 14.55 -23.91 -9.20
C ASP A 405 15.79 -24.15 -8.34
N ARG A 406 15.81 -25.28 -7.63
CA ARG A 406 16.94 -25.70 -6.78
C ARG A 406 18.24 -25.92 -7.55
N THR A 407 18.20 -25.96 -8.88
CA THR A 407 19.37 -26.07 -9.76
C THR A 407 19.89 -24.73 -10.28
N ALA A 408 19.19 -23.63 -9.99
CA ALA A 408 19.62 -22.29 -10.36
C ALA A 408 21.02 -21.96 -9.81
N ALA A 409 21.80 -21.25 -10.63
CA ALA A 409 23.11 -20.79 -10.21
C ALA A 409 22.98 -19.57 -9.28
N PRO A 410 23.76 -19.51 -8.19
CA PRO A 410 23.81 -18.32 -7.36
C PRO A 410 24.46 -17.15 -8.11
N LEU A 411 24.26 -15.96 -7.58
CA LEU A 411 25.01 -14.79 -8.01
C LEU A 411 26.51 -14.94 -7.72
N PRO A 412 27.38 -14.19 -8.41
CA PRO A 412 28.78 -14.09 -8.05
C PRO A 412 28.92 -13.71 -6.57
N GLU A 413 29.84 -14.37 -5.87
CA GLU A 413 30.14 -14.12 -4.45
C GLU A 413 28.92 -14.28 -3.52
N PRO A 414 28.48 -15.53 -3.21
CA PRO A 414 27.35 -15.79 -2.32
C PRO A 414 27.71 -15.53 -0.85
N THR A 415 27.81 -14.24 -0.50
CA THR A 415 28.18 -13.73 0.82
C THR A 415 26.97 -13.10 1.51
N LEU A 416 27.04 -12.93 2.82
CA LEU A 416 26.01 -12.19 3.56
C LEU A 416 25.88 -10.75 3.06
N ALA A 417 26.97 -10.12 2.63
CA ALA A 417 26.95 -8.78 2.04
C ALA A 417 26.14 -8.74 0.73
N THR A 418 26.32 -9.73 -0.14
CA THR A 418 25.54 -9.86 -1.39
C THR A 418 24.06 -10.05 -1.06
N ILE A 419 23.72 -10.98 -0.17
CA ILE A 419 22.33 -11.24 0.25
C ILE A 419 21.68 -9.99 0.82
N ARG A 420 22.42 -9.23 1.66
CA ARG A 420 21.93 -7.97 2.23
C ARG A 420 21.54 -6.97 1.15
N GLN A 421 22.34 -6.84 0.09
CA GLN A 421 22.12 -5.85 -0.96
C GLN A 421 21.10 -6.29 -2.02
N THR A 422 20.97 -7.59 -2.28
CA THR A 422 20.12 -8.09 -3.38
C THR A 422 18.81 -8.71 -2.91
N LEU A 423 18.66 -9.01 -1.62
CA LEU A 423 17.45 -9.62 -1.04
C LEU A 423 16.93 -8.82 0.14
N PHE A 424 17.68 -8.74 1.25
CA PHE A 424 17.13 -8.20 2.49
C PHE A 424 16.78 -6.72 2.39
N ALA A 425 17.69 -5.88 1.91
CA ALA A 425 17.42 -4.45 1.76
C ALA A 425 16.24 -4.19 0.79
N PRO A 426 16.25 -4.66 -0.47
CA PRO A 426 15.21 -4.28 -1.44
C PRO A 426 13.84 -4.90 -1.19
N ALA A 427 13.77 -6.10 -0.60
CA ALA A 427 12.51 -6.88 -0.58
C ALA A 427 12.01 -7.24 0.83
N CYS A 428 12.79 -7.01 1.89
CA CYS A 428 12.39 -7.39 3.26
C CYS A 428 12.43 -6.23 4.25
N SER A 429 13.49 -5.42 4.21
CA SER A 429 13.67 -4.28 5.11
C SER A 429 13.07 -3.00 4.57
N PHE A 430 13.18 -2.76 3.26
CA PHE A 430 12.58 -1.59 2.64
C PHE A 430 11.06 -1.64 2.68
N SER A 431 10.48 -2.82 2.39
CA SER A 431 9.06 -3.16 2.57
C SER A 431 8.59 -3.16 4.03
N GLY A 432 9.31 -2.48 4.95
CA GLY A 432 8.90 -2.25 6.33
C GLY A 432 9.02 -3.44 7.27
N CYS A 433 8.67 -4.65 6.82
CA CYS A 433 8.46 -5.81 7.68
C CYS A 433 9.70 -6.14 8.52
N HIS A 434 10.88 -6.22 7.91
CA HIS A 434 12.12 -6.61 8.60
C HIS A 434 13.13 -5.45 8.74
N GLY A 435 12.62 -4.22 8.83
CA GLY A 435 13.38 -3.02 9.16
C GLY A 435 13.00 -2.51 10.55
N LEU A 436 12.49 -1.27 10.62
CA LEU A 436 12.03 -0.65 11.87
C LEU A 436 10.92 -1.45 12.56
N ALA A 437 10.02 -2.07 11.80
CA ALA A 437 8.94 -2.87 12.37
C ALA A 437 9.45 -4.16 13.04
N ALA A 438 10.63 -4.64 12.64
CA ALA A 438 11.26 -5.86 13.15
C ALA A 438 10.28 -7.03 13.29
N ALA A 439 9.47 -7.31 12.25
CA ALA A 439 8.44 -8.34 12.25
C ALA A 439 9.02 -9.69 12.68
N GLY A 440 8.29 -10.37 13.56
CA GLY A 440 8.76 -11.60 14.20
C GLY A 440 9.96 -11.42 15.12
N GLY A 441 10.34 -10.19 15.47
CA GLY A 441 11.53 -9.86 16.26
C GLY A 441 12.84 -9.84 15.44
N LEU A 442 12.76 -9.74 14.11
CA LEU A 442 13.93 -9.76 13.22
C LEU A 442 14.10 -8.43 12.48
N ASP A 443 15.19 -7.73 12.79
CA ASP A 443 15.65 -6.53 12.08
C ASP A 443 16.87 -6.89 11.22
N LEU A 444 16.70 -6.82 9.89
CA LEU A 444 17.72 -7.17 8.91
C LEU A 444 18.66 -5.98 8.58
N THR A 445 18.44 -4.81 9.17
CA THR A 445 19.27 -3.61 8.96
C THR A 445 20.46 -3.53 9.93
N ARG A 446 20.46 -4.38 10.95
CA ARG A 446 21.45 -4.40 12.04
C ARG A 446 22.89 -4.49 11.54
N SER A 447 23.80 -3.94 12.34
CA SER A 447 25.25 -4.04 12.10
C SER A 447 25.82 -5.41 12.45
N ASP A 448 25.20 -6.15 13.38
CA ASP A 448 25.52 -7.52 13.79
C ASP A 448 24.61 -8.57 13.10
N LEU A 449 24.19 -8.30 11.86
CA LEU A 449 23.23 -9.12 11.11
C LEU A 449 23.55 -10.62 11.10
N HIS A 450 24.83 -10.99 11.00
CA HIS A 450 25.26 -12.38 11.02
C HIS A 450 24.86 -13.11 12.31
N ASP A 451 25.19 -12.53 13.46
CA ASP A 451 24.81 -13.05 14.78
C ASP A 451 23.30 -13.05 14.96
N ALA A 452 22.62 -12.00 14.47
CA ALA A 452 21.17 -11.91 14.51
C ALA A 452 20.51 -13.07 13.75
N LEU A 453 20.96 -13.40 12.53
CA LEU A 453 20.40 -14.49 11.73
C LEU A 453 20.65 -15.86 12.35
N LEU A 454 21.85 -16.12 12.88
CA LEU A 454 22.20 -17.41 13.48
C LEU A 454 21.58 -17.61 14.87
N GLY A 455 21.35 -16.52 15.61
CA GLY A 455 20.80 -16.54 16.97
C GLY A 455 19.28 -16.32 17.03
N HIS A 456 18.63 -16.02 15.91
CA HIS A 456 17.21 -15.70 15.91
C HIS A 456 16.33 -16.90 16.29
N SER A 457 15.43 -16.67 17.24
CA SER A 457 14.41 -17.64 17.62
C SER A 457 13.20 -17.51 16.69
N VAL A 458 12.98 -18.51 15.85
CA VAL A 458 11.84 -18.52 14.92
C VAL A 458 10.52 -18.53 15.68
N THR A 459 9.59 -17.66 15.27
CA THR A 459 8.26 -17.53 15.89
C THR A 459 7.25 -18.57 15.39
N ALA A 460 7.45 -19.11 14.18
CA ALA A 460 6.63 -20.18 13.64
C ALA A 460 6.78 -21.48 14.46
N LYS A 461 5.77 -22.36 14.40
CA LYS A 461 5.79 -23.68 15.05
C LYS A 461 6.70 -24.65 14.28
N THR A 462 8.01 -24.45 14.38
CA THR A 462 9.04 -25.28 13.74
C THR A 462 10.21 -25.53 14.68
N SER A 463 10.83 -26.69 14.55
CA SER A 463 12.07 -27.07 15.24
C SER A 463 13.33 -26.62 14.50
N LEU A 464 13.18 -26.07 13.29
CA LEU A 464 14.29 -25.57 12.49
C LEU A 464 14.79 -24.22 13.02
N PRO A 465 16.10 -23.99 13.07
CA PRO A 465 16.64 -22.65 13.27
C PRO A 465 16.33 -21.76 12.05
N LEU A 466 16.44 -20.44 12.21
CA LEU A 466 16.31 -19.52 11.08
C LEU A 466 17.35 -19.84 9.99
N VAL A 467 18.60 -20.04 10.41
CA VAL A 467 19.70 -20.50 9.57
C VAL A 467 20.42 -21.65 10.26
N ALA A 468 20.56 -22.78 9.56
CA ALA A 468 21.38 -23.92 9.94
C ALA A 468 22.66 -23.93 9.07
N PRO A 469 23.82 -23.50 9.58
CA PRO A 469 25.07 -23.49 8.81
C PRO A 469 25.40 -24.85 8.20
N GLY A 470 25.59 -24.89 6.88
CA GLY A 470 25.89 -26.11 6.11
C GLY A 470 24.67 -26.96 5.77
N ASP A 471 23.46 -26.53 6.12
CA ASP A 471 22.21 -27.26 5.87
C ASP A 471 21.09 -26.32 5.39
N PRO A 472 21.02 -26.04 4.08
CA PRO A 472 19.95 -25.20 3.53
C PRO A 472 18.55 -25.77 3.74
N ASP A 473 18.35 -27.09 3.59
CA ASP A 473 17.03 -27.71 3.76
C ASP A 473 16.58 -27.73 5.24
N GLY A 474 17.55 -27.72 6.17
CA GLY A 474 17.33 -27.55 7.61
C GLY A 474 17.20 -26.09 8.06
N SER A 475 17.24 -25.11 7.15
CA SER A 475 17.12 -23.68 7.47
C SER A 475 15.72 -23.13 7.18
N TRP A 476 15.07 -22.58 8.21
CA TRP A 476 13.73 -22.03 8.05
C TRP A 476 13.67 -20.84 7.07
N LEU A 477 14.70 -20.00 7.06
CA LEU A 477 14.81 -18.88 6.12
C LEU A 477 14.77 -19.34 4.66
N TYR A 478 15.53 -20.38 4.31
CA TYR A 478 15.57 -20.88 2.94
C TYR A 478 14.22 -21.48 2.53
N ARG A 479 13.56 -22.21 3.44
CA ARG A 479 12.22 -22.75 3.19
C ARG A 479 11.21 -21.66 2.86
N LEU A 480 11.17 -20.58 3.66
CA LEU A 480 10.27 -19.45 3.42
C LEU A 480 10.53 -18.73 2.10
N LEU A 481 11.76 -18.77 1.59
CA LEU A 481 12.15 -18.08 0.36
C LEU A 481 12.02 -18.96 -0.90
N ALA A 482 11.97 -20.29 -0.74
CA ALA A 482 12.10 -21.24 -1.85
C ALA A 482 10.83 -22.05 -2.14
N GLU A 483 9.84 -22.03 -1.24
CA GLU A 483 8.59 -22.77 -1.37
C GLU A 483 7.41 -21.79 -1.42
N CYS A 484 6.47 -21.98 -2.34
CA CYS A 484 5.26 -21.16 -2.43
C CYS A 484 4.31 -21.39 -1.26
N GLU A 485 4.22 -22.65 -0.81
CA GLU A 485 3.38 -23.11 0.30
C GLU A 485 4.23 -23.80 1.37
N PRO A 486 5.15 -23.08 2.03
CA PRO A 486 6.02 -23.68 3.03
C PRO A 486 5.19 -24.21 4.20
N THR A 487 5.55 -25.39 4.71
CA THR A 487 4.83 -26.02 5.82
C THR A 487 5.66 -26.04 7.11
N ASN A 488 5.00 -25.76 8.23
CA ASN A 488 5.57 -25.86 9.57
C ASN A 488 5.48 -27.29 10.13
N ASP A 489 6.01 -27.55 11.33
CA ASP A 489 6.06 -28.89 11.93
C ASP A 489 4.67 -29.46 12.27
N ALA A 490 3.64 -28.61 12.32
CA ALA A 490 2.26 -29.03 12.50
C ALA A 490 1.56 -29.35 11.16
N GLY A 491 2.26 -29.24 10.03
CA GLY A 491 1.73 -29.45 8.69
C GLY A 491 0.84 -28.32 8.17
N ALA A 492 0.80 -27.17 8.87
CA ALA A 492 0.09 -26.00 8.39
C ALA A 492 0.95 -25.23 7.39
N ILE A 493 0.34 -24.83 6.28
CA ILE A 493 0.93 -23.88 5.34
C ILE A 493 1.09 -22.54 6.06
N VAL A 494 2.25 -21.92 5.88
CA VAL A 494 2.54 -20.56 6.33
C VAL A 494 2.85 -19.68 5.12
N ALA A 495 2.75 -18.37 5.26
CA ALA A 495 3.13 -17.45 4.18
C ALA A 495 4.63 -17.59 3.87
N HIS A 496 4.96 -17.67 2.58
CA HIS A 496 6.33 -17.51 2.11
C HIS A 496 6.79 -16.06 2.27
N MET A 497 8.07 -15.80 1.99
CA MET A 497 8.69 -14.48 2.07
C MET A 497 9.21 -14.02 0.71
N PRO A 498 9.09 -12.72 0.36
CA PRO A 498 8.51 -11.64 1.16
C PRO A 498 7.00 -11.77 1.38
N ARG A 499 6.51 -11.20 2.49
CA ARG A 499 5.07 -11.23 2.81
C ARG A 499 4.29 -10.47 1.74
N ASN A 500 3.10 -10.99 1.41
CA ASN A 500 2.19 -10.44 0.40
C ASN A 500 2.73 -10.45 -1.05
N ALA A 501 3.90 -11.06 -1.29
CA ALA A 501 4.38 -11.35 -2.63
C ALA A 501 3.46 -12.37 -3.33
N PRO A 502 3.09 -12.17 -4.62
CA PRO A 502 2.29 -13.15 -5.33
C PRO A 502 3.12 -14.37 -5.75
N VAL A 503 4.43 -14.19 -5.92
CA VAL A 503 5.39 -15.23 -6.32
C VAL A 503 6.72 -15.05 -5.58
N LEU A 504 7.55 -16.10 -5.60
CA LEU A 504 8.90 -16.06 -5.03
C LEU A 504 9.82 -15.12 -5.82
N LEU A 505 10.87 -14.64 -5.14
CA LEU A 505 11.91 -13.80 -5.74
C LEU A 505 12.77 -14.57 -6.77
N ASP A 506 13.53 -13.83 -7.58
CA ASP A 506 14.50 -14.34 -8.58
C ASP A 506 15.29 -15.57 -8.09
N ASP A 507 15.22 -16.66 -8.84
CA ASP A 507 15.85 -17.94 -8.49
C ASP A 507 17.34 -17.79 -8.18
N ALA A 508 18.06 -16.93 -8.91
CA ALA A 508 19.48 -16.69 -8.65
C ALA A 508 19.73 -15.95 -7.32
N VAL A 509 18.84 -15.04 -6.91
CA VAL A 509 18.88 -14.40 -5.59
C VAL A 509 18.66 -15.44 -4.48
N ILE A 510 17.67 -16.32 -4.63
CA ILE A 510 17.40 -17.36 -3.63
C ILE A 510 18.48 -18.45 -3.61
N ALA A 511 19.03 -18.81 -4.76
CA ALA A 511 20.20 -19.69 -4.86
C ALA A 511 21.44 -19.11 -4.18
N THR A 512 21.58 -17.79 -4.14
CA THR A 512 22.66 -17.10 -3.40
C THR A 512 22.55 -17.33 -1.89
N VAL A 513 21.33 -17.27 -1.33
CA VAL A 513 21.07 -17.62 0.07
C VAL A 513 21.42 -19.08 0.33
N ARG A 514 20.96 -19.99 -0.56
CA ARG A 514 21.27 -21.42 -0.46
C ARG A 514 22.77 -21.69 -0.43
N ALA A 515 23.52 -21.10 -1.35
CA ALA A 515 24.97 -21.29 -1.47
C ALA A 515 25.73 -20.72 -0.27
N TRP A 516 25.27 -19.59 0.27
CA TRP A 516 25.82 -19.01 1.50
C TRP A 516 25.61 -19.93 2.71
N ILE A 517 24.41 -20.47 2.88
CA ILE A 517 24.11 -21.42 3.96
C ILE A 517 24.96 -22.69 3.80
N ASP A 518 25.02 -23.26 2.60
CA ASP A 518 25.80 -24.47 2.29
C ASP A 518 27.30 -24.30 2.58
N ALA A 519 27.84 -23.10 2.38
CA ALA A 519 29.21 -22.74 2.72
C ALA A 519 29.47 -22.58 4.24
N GLY A 520 28.48 -22.86 5.08
CA GLY A 520 28.56 -22.71 6.54
C GLY A 520 28.15 -21.33 7.03
N ALA A 521 27.38 -20.58 6.25
CA ALA A 521 26.89 -19.24 6.58
C ALA A 521 27.98 -18.30 7.11
N PRO A 522 29.08 -18.06 6.37
CA PRO A 522 30.15 -17.16 6.83
C PRO A 522 29.67 -15.70 6.96
N PRO A 523 30.29 -14.88 7.82
CA PRO A 523 29.90 -13.49 8.01
C PRO A 523 30.07 -12.60 6.77
#